data_AF-A0A4Y8C611-F1
#
_entry.id   AF-A0A4Y8C611-F1
#
_cell.length_a   1.000
_cell.length_b   1.000
_cell.length_c   1.000
_cell.angle_alpha   90.00
_cell.angle_beta   90.00
_cell.angle_gamma   90.00
#
_symmetry.space_group_name_H-M   'P 1'
#
loop_
_entity.id
_entity.type
_entity.pdbx_description
1 polymer ?
#
loop_
_entity_poly.entity_id
_entity_poly.type
_entity_poly.pdbx_seq_one_letter_code
_entity_poly.pdbx_strand_id
1 'polypeptide(L)'
;KRFRNEHKKMDFSDLLEELSTIEGLERIRFTSPHPLHMDDKFLEVFANNPKVCKSMHMPLQSGSSEILKAMKRGYTKEWYLNRALKLRELCPNVSIST
;
A
#
# COMPACT_ATOMS: atom_id res chain seq x y z
N LYS A 1 14.10 -23.80 -9.11
CA LYS A 1 14.31 -24.09 -7.67
C LYS A 1 13.19 -23.41 -6.89
N ARG A 2 12.38 -24.16 -6.14
CA ARG A 2 11.34 -23.58 -5.27
C ARG A 2 12.02 -23.22 -3.96
N PHE A 3 12.33 -21.94 -3.75
CA PHE A 3 12.86 -21.48 -2.47
C PHE A 3 11.76 -21.67 -1.43
N ARG A 4 11.95 -22.58 -0.48
CA ARG A 4 11.11 -22.70 0.71
C ARG A 4 11.79 -21.89 1.80
N ASN A 5 11.16 -20.81 2.23
CA ASN A 5 11.53 -20.10 3.45
C ASN A 5 10.79 -20.75 4.63
N GLU A 6 11.49 -20.97 5.74
CA GLU A 6 10.90 -21.42 7.01
C GLU A 6 10.17 -20.29 7.75
N HIS A 7 10.22 -19.07 7.21
CA HIS A 7 9.53 -17.93 7.79
C HIS A 7 8.01 -18.11 7.78
N LYS A 8 7.38 -17.59 8.83
CA LYS A 8 5.93 -17.47 8.95
C LYS A 8 5.36 -16.81 7.69
N LYS A 9 4.30 -17.39 7.14
CA LYS A 9 3.58 -16.80 6.01
C LYS A 9 2.86 -15.54 6.51
N MET A 10 3.22 -14.40 5.94
CA MET A 10 2.66 -13.09 6.27
C MET A 10 2.56 -12.24 5.01
N ASP A 11 1.60 -11.31 4.97
CA ASP A 11 1.52 -10.29 3.92
C ASP A 11 2.27 -9.01 4.33
N PHE A 12 2.19 -7.97 3.49
CA PHE A 12 2.88 -6.72 3.77
C PHE A 12 2.29 -5.97 4.97
N SER A 13 0.97 -6.08 5.18
CA SER A 13 0.28 -5.44 6.29
C SER A 13 0.69 -6.07 7.62
N ASP A 14 0.76 -7.41 7.67
CA ASP A 14 1.29 -8.16 8.82
C ASP A 14 2.71 -7.71 9.17
N LEU A 15 3.57 -7.56 8.15
CA LEU A 15 4.95 -7.11 8.34
C LEU A 15 5.01 -5.70 8.94
N LEU A 16 4.17 -4.77 8.49
CA LEU A 16 4.13 -3.41 9.04
C LEU A 16 3.72 -3.41 10.51
N GLU A 17 2.74 -4.24 10.89
CA GLU A 17 2.33 -4.38 12.29
C GLU A 17 3.45 -5.00 13.14
N GLU A 18 4.07 -6.08 12.67
CA GLU A 18 5.16 -6.75 13.38
C GLU A 18 6.37 -5.82 13.58
N LEU A 19 6.81 -5.11 12.53
CA LEU A 19 7.87 -4.10 12.63
C LEU A 19 7.52 -3.02 13.64
N SER A 20 6.24 -2.65 13.73
CA SER A 20 5.80 -1.61 14.66
C SER A 20 5.89 -2.01 16.12
N THR A 21 6.07 -3.29 16.44
CA THR A 21 6.33 -3.77 17.80
C THR A 21 7.79 -3.60 18.25
N ILE A 22 8.71 -3.31 17.31
CA ILE A 22 10.13 -3.14 17.61
C ILE A 22 10.32 -1.91 18.50
N GLU A 23 10.91 -2.12 19.68
CA GLU A 23 11.28 -1.05 20.61
C GLU A 23 12.33 -0.13 19.99
N GLY A 24 12.16 1.19 20.15
CA GLY A 24 13.03 2.20 19.53
C GLY A 24 12.80 2.45 18.04
N LEU A 25 11.99 1.65 17.33
CA LEU A 25 11.59 1.99 15.96
C LEU A 25 10.56 3.12 15.97
N GLU A 26 10.97 4.31 15.55
CA GLU A 26 10.10 5.50 15.56
C GLU A 26 9.26 5.66 14.29
N ARG A 27 9.79 5.23 13.13
CA ARG A 27 9.15 5.53 11.85
C ARG A 27 9.44 4.49 10.76
N ILE A 28 8.38 4.15 10.03
CA ILE A 28 8.38 3.29 8.86
C ILE A 28 7.98 4.13 7.66
N ARG A 29 8.86 4.21 6.65
CA ARG A 29 8.56 4.78 5.35
C ARG A 29 8.94 3.77 4.28
N PHE A 30 8.04 3.56 3.34
CA PHE A 30 8.27 2.74 2.16
C PHE A 30 7.85 3.51 0.91
N THR A 31 8.38 3.09 -0.22
CA THR A 31 8.11 3.68 -1.54
C THR A 31 7.78 2.59 -2.53
N SER A 32 6.90 2.89 -3.47
CA SER A 32 6.52 1.98 -4.55
C SER A 32 5.92 0.63 -4.10
N PRO A 33 4.94 0.62 -3.15
CA PRO A 33 4.14 -0.58 -2.95
C PRO A 33 3.43 -0.92 -4.26
N HIS A 34 3.41 -2.20 -4.61
CA HIS A 34 2.68 -2.63 -5.80
C HIS A 34 1.19 -2.28 -5.61
N PRO A 35 0.52 -1.60 -6.56
CA PRO A 35 -0.83 -1.09 -6.36
C PRO A 35 -1.81 -2.14 -5.84
N LEU A 36 -1.75 -3.37 -6.36
CA LEU A 36 -2.60 -4.47 -5.91
C LEU A 36 -2.48 -4.86 -4.42
N HIS A 37 -1.47 -4.38 -3.69
CA HIS A 37 -1.35 -4.58 -2.25
C HIS A 37 -2.21 -3.59 -1.44
N MET A 38 -2.91 -2.66 -2.10
CA MET A 38 -3.82 -1.71 -1.46
C MET A 38 -5.21 -2.32 -1.22
N ASP A 39 -5.23 -3.50 -0.62
CA ASP A 39 -6.47 -4.08 -0.09
C ASP A 39 -6.94 -3.32 1.16
N ASP A 40 -8.13 -3.67 1.63
CA ASP A 40 -8.75 -2.98 2.76
C ASP A 40 -7.91 -3.12 4.05
N LYS A 41 -7.31 -4.29 4.27
CA LYS A 41 -6.42 -4.56 5.41
C LYS A 41 -5.23 -3.61 5.40
N PHE A 42 -4.56 -3.46 4.27
CA PHE A 42 -3.43 -2.55 4.14
C PHE A 42 -3.82 -1.09 4.38
N LEU A 43 -4.95 -0.64 3.85
CA LEU A 43 -5.41 0.74 4.05
C LEU A 43 -5.69 1.03 5.54
N GLU A 44 -6.30 0.08 6.25
CA GLU A 44 -6.55 0.18 7.69
C GLU A 44 -5.25 0.20 8.50
N VAL A 45 -4.33 -0.73 8.24
CA VAL A 45 -3.01 -0.74 8.90
C VAL A 45 -2.26 0.55 8.62
N PHE A 46 -2.20 1.00 7.37
CA PHE A 46 -1.54 2.25 7.01
C PHE A 46 -2.15 3.45 7.75
N ALA A 47 -3.48 3.54 7.84
CA ALA A 47 -4.17 4.65 8.49
C ALA A 47 -3.97 4.63 10.01
N ASN A 48 -4.14 3.47 10.65
CA ASN A 48 -4.14 3.35 12.11
C ASN A 48 -2.75 3.21 12.73
N ASN A 49 -1.74 2.80 11.96
CA ASN A 49 -0.40 2.59 12.50
C ASN A 49 0.36 3.93 12.67
N PRO A 50 0.69 4.35 13.90
CA PRO A 50 1.33 5.65 14.15
C PRO A 50 2.79 5.71 13.68
N LYS A 51 3.47 4.56 13.60
CA LYS A 51 4.85 4.48 13.11
C LYS A 51 4.93 4.56 11.59
N VAL A 52 3.84 4.24 10.88
CA VAL A 52 3.79 4.36 9.41
C VAL A 52 3.63 5.82 8.99
N CYS A 53 4.55 6.28 8.16
CA CYS A 53 4.50 7.62 7.59
C CYS A 53 3.27 7.79 6.68
N LYS A 54 2.45 8.83 6.93
CA LYS A 54 1.23 9.17 6.17
C LYS A 54 1.50 9.81 4.80
N SER A 55 2.39 9.19 4.02
CA SER A 55 2.81 9.60 2.69
C SER A 55 2.87 8.36 1.80
N MET A 56 1.92 8.25 0.88
CA MET A 56 1.80 7.12 -0.04
C MET A 56 2.27 7.51 -1.44
N HIS A 57 3.15 6.69 -2.01
CA HIS A 57 3.48 6.74 -3.44
C HIS A 57 2.62 5.71 -4.18
N MET A 58 1.64 6.18 -4.93
CA MET A 58 0.65 5.42 -5.69
C MET A 58 0.82 5.70 -7.19
N PRO A 59 1.74 5.03 -7.89
CA PRO A 59 1.97 5.31 -9.30
C PRO A 59 0.77 4.87 -10.16
N LEU A 60 -0.02 5.83 -10.64
CA LEU A 60 -1.17 5.60 -11.53
C LEU A 60 -0.73 5.24 -12.95
N GLN A 61 0.36 5.82 -13.44
CA GLN A 61 0.94 5.61 -14.78
C GLN A 61 0.10 6.14 -15.95
N SER A 62 -1.22 5.95 -15.94
CA SER A 62 -2.14 6.50 -16.94
C SER A 62 -3.54 6.70 -16.37
N GLY A 63 -4.20 7.79 -16.76
CA GLY A 63 -5.60 8.05 -16.46
C GLY A 63 -6.59 7.29 -17.35
N SER A 64 -6.16 6.44 -18.28
CA SER A 64 -7.05 5.64 -19.13
C SER A 64 -7.01 4.16 -18.74
N SER A 65 -8.17 3.59 -18.41
CA SER A 65 -8.29 2.15 -18.12
C SER A 65 -7.89 1.28 -19.32
N GLU A 66 -8.07 1.77 -20.56
CA GLU A 66 -7.62 1.07 -21.76
C GLU A 66 -6.09 1.04 -21.85
N ILE A 67 -5.42 2.16 -21.56
CA ILE A 67 -3.95 2.24 -21.54
C ILE A 67 -3.40 1.39 -20.38
N LEU A 68 -3.99 1.45 -19.20
CA LEU A 68 -3.60 0.62 -18.05
C LEU A 68 -3.68 -0.88 -18.37
N LYS A 69 -4.71 -1.29 -19.12
CA LYS A 69 -4.87 -2.65 -19.62
C LYS A 69 -3.78 -3.00 -20.63
N ALA A 70 -3.48 -2.11 -21.58
CA ALA A 70 -2.38 -2.29 -22.54
C ALA A 70 -1.01 -2.42 -21.85
N MET A 71 -0.79 -1.67 -20.76
CA MET A 71 0.38 -1.75 -19.89
C MET A 71 0.40 -2.96 -18.94
N LYS A 72 -0.64 -3.81 -18.96
CA LYS A 72 -0.80 -4.99 -18.10
C LYS A 72 -0.73 -4.68 -16.59
N ARG A 73 -1.29 -3.53 -16.17
CA ARG A 73 -1.24 -3.10 -14.77
C ARG A 73 -2.12 -3.91 -13.81
N GLY A 74 -3.15 -4.58 -14.31
CA GLY A 74 -4.03 -5.45 -13.50
C GLY A 74 -5.05 -4.69 -12.64
N TYR A 75 -5.23 -3.38 -12.86
CA TYR A 75 -6.25 -2.54 -12.23
C TYR A 75 -6.77 -1.49 -13.23
N THR A 76 -7.90 -0.86 -12.90
CA THR A 76 -8.52 0.22 -13.69
C THR A 76 -8.34 1.58 -12.99
N LYS A 77 -8.63 2.67 -13.72
CA LYS A 77 -8.68 4.02 -13.14
C LYS A 77 -9.68 4.09 -11.98
N GLU A 78 -10.84 3.46 -12.15
CA GLU A 78 -11.93 3.44 -11.16
C GLU A 78 -11.48 2.74 -9.88
N TRP A 79 -10.78 1.61 -10.02
CA TRP A 79 -10.19 0.92 -8.88
C TRP A 79 -9.18 1.80 -8.14
N TYR A 80 -8.26 2.45 -8.87
CA TYR A 80 -7.27 3.35 -8.29
C TYR A 80 -7.94 4.49 -7.50
N LEU A 81 -8.92 5.17 -8.11
CA LEU A 81 -9.64 6.26 -7.47
C LEU A 81 -10.37 5.79 -6.21
N ASN A 82 -11.01 4.63 -6.25
CA ASN A 82 -11.68 4.06 -5.10
C ASN A 82 -10.71 3.83 -3.92
N ARG A 83 -9.52 3.26 -4.18
CA ARG A 83 -8.49 3.07 -3.14
C ARG A 83 -7.97 4.40 -2.60
N ALA A 84 -7.69 5.37 -3.48
CA ALA A 84 -7.19 6.68 -3.08
C ALA A 84 -8.20 7.46 -2.24
N LEU A 85 -9.50 7.40 -2.60
CA LEU A 85 -10.58 8.03 -1.84
C LEU A 85 -10.74 7.38 -0.47
N LYS A 86 -10.81 6.03 -0.42
CA LYS A 86 -10.88 5.29 0.85
C LYS A 86 -9.70 5.61 1.77
N LEU A 87 -8.50 5.73 1.23
CA LEU A 87 -7.31 6.11 2.01
C LEU A 87 -7.43 7.54 2.58
N ARG A 88 -7.95 8.49 1.80
CA ARG A 88 -8.20 9.87 2.27
C ARG A 88 -9.30 9.94 3.33
N GLU A 89 -10.33 9.09 3.23
CA GLU A 89 -11.37 9.00 4.26
C GLU A 89 -10.82 8.47 5.59
N LEU A 90 -10.02 7.39 5.53
CA LEU A 90 -9.40 6.79 6.71
C LEU A 90 -8.27 7.66 7.30
N CYS A 91 -7.55 8.41 6.46
CA CYS A 91 -6.42 9.24 6.85
C CYS A 91 -6.48 10.60 6.13
N PRO A 92 -7.25 11.57 6.66
CA PRO A 92 -7.49 12.87 6.00
C PRO A 92 -6.22 13.67 5.68
N ASN A 93 -5.16 13.48 6.47
CA ASN A 93 -3.87 14.15 6.31
C ASN A 93 -2.87 13.37 5.43
N VAL A 94 -3.30 12.31 4.74
CA VAL A 94 -2.42 11.54 3.86
C VAL A 94 -1.95 12.36 2.65
N SER A 95 -0.64 12.32 2.39
CA SER A 95 -0.08 12.78 1.11
C SER A 95 -0.08 11.63 0.11
N ILE A 96 -0.65 11.83 -1.08
CA ILE A 96 -0.61 10.87 -2.19
C ILE A 96 0.21 11.47 -3.34
N SER A 97 1.20 10.73 -3.81
CA SER A 97 2.05 11.05 -4.96
C SER A 97 1.94 9.96 -6.02
N THR A 98 2.19 10.27 -7.29
CA THR A 98 2.11 9.34 -8.43
C THR A 98 3.34 9.43 -9.32
#